data_AF-A0A256XSS9-F1
#
_entry.id   AF-A0A256XSS9-F1
#
_cell.length_a   1.000
_cell.length_b   1.000
_cell.length_c   1.000
_cell.angle_alpha   90.00
_cell.angle_beta   90.00
_cell.angle_gamma   90.00
#
_symmetry.space_group_name_H-M   'P 1'
#
loop_
_entity.id
_entity.type
_entity.pdbx_description
1 polymer ?
#
loop_
_entity_poly.entity_id
_entity_poly.type
_entity_poly.pdbx_seq_one_letter_code
_entity_poly.pdbx_strand_id
1 'polypeptide(L)'
;MDAKNRIKNYINKVGEVLSKLDSSDEHVKYILKLAESYYYDAKFYLEDKNDIFTSLACIAYSEGLLDALKFLGFVEFEWPKELEKEKRVLVGGVFDLLHPGHVYLLKKAREHGRLIVIIARDENVKRLKGHFPVIPESQRLEMIKSIKYVDEAYLGEESFDVGKIIKKYKPDIILLGPDQSVIENIVKEHAAKHGVKIIKVNRKADNFPLTSSSEIIRKILKLFK
;
A
#
# COMPACT_ATOMS: atom_id res chain seq x y z
N MET A 1 -6.71 2.39 0.60
CA MET A 1 -7.88 2.44 1.50
C MET A 1 -7.77 3.71 2.32
N ASP A 2 -8.81 4.55 2.33
CA ASP A 2 -8.82 5.82 3.07
C ASP A 2 -8.60 5.58 4.58
N ALA A 3 -7.78 6.42 5.23
CA ALA A 3 -7.45 6.28 6.65
C ALA A 3 -8.72 6.33 7.53
N LYS A 4 -9.69 7.16 7.13
CA LYS A 4 -11.00 7.26 7.78
C LYS A 4 -11.77 5.94 7.75
N ASN A 5 -11.77 5.24 6.62
CA ASN A 5 -12.45 3.93 6.49
C ASN A 5 -11.78 2.85 7.35
N ARG A 6 -10.45 2.90 7.51
CA ARG A 6 -9.74 1.96 8.39
C ARG A 6 -10.17 2.13 9.84
N ILE A 7 -10.20 3.36 10.33
CA ILE A 7 -10.63 3.66 11.71
C ILE A 7 -12.09 3.31 11.90
N LYS A 8 -12.96 3.64 10.94
CA LYS A 8 -14.38 3.27 10.99
C LYS A 8 -14.58 1.76 11.13
N ASN A 9 -13.81 0.96 10.37
CA ASN A 9 -13.83 -0.50 10.51
C ASN A 9 -13.35 -0.96 11.89
N TYR A 10 -12.32 -0.32 12.44
CA TYR A 10 -11.81 -0.62 13.78
C TYR A 10 -12.86 -0.34 14.87
N ILE A 11 -13.49 0.83 14.82
CA ILE A 11 -14.59 1.21 15.70
C ILE A 11 -15.72 0.19 15.65
N ASN A 12 -16.14 -0.23 14.46
CA ASN A 12 -17.22 -1.21 14.31
C ASN A 12 -16.88 -2.56 14.99
N LYS A 13 -15.63 -3.03 14.89
CA LYS A 13 -15.19 -4.29 15.53
C LYS A 13 -15.24 -4.21 17.06
N VAL A 14 -14.70 -3.12 17.62
CA VAL A 14 -14.74 -2.88 19.07
C VAL A 14 -16.17 -2.77 19.56
N GLY A 15 -17.03 -2.07 18.83
CA GLY A 15 -18.46 -2.00 19.14
C GLY A 15 -19.15 -3.36 19.14
N GLU A 16 -18.82 -4.24 18.19
CA GLU A 16 -19.37 -5.60 18.14
C GLU A 16 -18.97 -6.42 19.36
N VAL A 17 -17.71 -6.34 19.79
CA VAL A 17 -17.23 -7.03 20.99
C VAL A 17 -17.89 -6.45 22.24
N LEU A 18 -17.85 -5.13 22.42
CA LEU A 18 -18.46 -4.45 23.57
C LEU A 18 -19.93 -4.83 23.77
N SER A 19 -20.71 -4.89 22.69
CA SER A 19 -22.15 -5.23 22.77
C SER A 19 -22.45 -6.63 23.30
N LYS A 20 -21.45 -7.52 23.35
CA LYS A 20 -21.58 -8.92 23.77
C LYS A 20 -20.96 -9.18 25.15
N LEU A 21 -20.26 -8.19 25.72
CA LEU A 21 -19.56 -8.35 26.99
C LEU A 21 -20.38 -7.79 28.14
N ASP A 22 -20.49 -8.60 29.18
CA ASP A 22 -21.01 -8.20 30.48
C ASP A 22 -20.27 -9.01 31.56
N SER A 23 -20.28 -8.52 32.80
CA SER A 23 -19.66 -9.21 33.94
C SER A 23 -20.43 -8.93 35.21
N SER A 24 -20.45 -9.87 36.15
CA SER A 24 -21.01 -9.66 37.48
C SER A 24 -20.03 -8.96 38.44
N ASP A 25 -18.73 -8.95 38.11
CA ASP A 25 -17.69 -8.31 38.90
C ASP A 25 -17.71 -6.79 38.70
N GLU A 26 -17.85 -6.03 39.79
CA GLU A 26 -17.98 -4.56 39.76
C GLU A 26 -16.73 -3.86 39.20
N HIS A 27 -15.52 -4.40 39.42
CA HIS A 27 -14.30 -3.85 38.84
C HIS A 27 -14.24 -4.11 37.33
N VAL A 28 -14.62 -5.31 36.90
CA VAL A 28 -14.68 -5.65 35.47
C VAL A 28 -15.74 -4.79 34.76
N LYS A 29 -16.94 -4.63 35.35
CA LYS A 29 -17.98 -3.72 34.84
C LYS A 29 -17.47 -2.29 34.68
N TYR A 30 -16.73 -1.79 35.66
CA TYR A 30 -16.16 -0.45 35.59
C TYR A 30 -15.19 -0.30 34.41
N ILE A 31 -14.32 -1.30 34.20
CA ILE A 31 -13.38 -1.30 33.06
C ILE A 31 -14.14 -1.41 31.73
N LEU A 32 -15.17 -2.25 31.65
CA LEU A 32 -16.02 -2.36 30.45
C LEU A 32 -16.71 -1.03 30.13
N LYS A 33 -17.22 -0.32 31.15
CA LYS A 33 -17.81 1.03 30.98
C LYS A 33 -16.77 2.07 30.53
N LEU A 34 -15.55 1.98 31.02
CA LEU A 34 -14.46 2.84 30.57
C LEU A 34 -14.10 2.56 29.10
N ALA A 35 -14.01 1.29 28.71
CA ALA A 35 -13.80 0.89 27.32
C ALA A 35 -14.94 1.40 26.41
N GLU A 36 -16.19 1.30 26.87
CA GLU A 36 -17.36 1.84 26.18
C GLU A 36 -17.30 3.37 26.02
N SER A 37 -16.87 4.10 27.05
CA SER A 37 -16.69 5.56 26.99
C SER A 37 -15.68 5.95 25.91
N TYR A 38 -14.52 5.29 25.88
CA TYR A 38 -13.51 5.52 24.84
C TYR A 38 -14.00 5.15 23.43
N TYR A 39 -14.84 4.12 23.31
CA TYR A 39 -15.45 3.75 22.03
C TYR A 39 -16.42 4.83 21.52
N TYR A 40 -17.23 5.42 22.39
CA TYR A 40 -18.11 6.53 22.03
C TYR A 40 -17.33 7.81 21.70
N ASP A 41 -16.28 8.12 22.45
CA ASP A 41 -15.37 9.22 22.12
C ASP A 41 -14.75 9.02 20.73
N ALA A 42 -14.29 7.80 20.42
CA ALA A 42 -13.73 7.49 19.12
C ALA A 42 -14.71 7.76 17.96
N LYS A 43 -15.98 7.39 18.14
CA LYS A 43 -17.06 7.70 17.17
C LYS A 43 -17.25 9.21 17.01
N PHE A 44 -17.40 9.92 18.12
CA PHE A 44 -17.62 11.36 18.13
C PHE A 44 -16.48 12.12 17.42
N TYR A 45 -15.22 11.77 17.73
CA TYR A 45 -14.08 12.42 17.07
C TYR A 45 -14.01 12.11 15.57
N LEU A 46 -14.39 10.90 15.14
CA LEU A 46 -14.37 10.53 13.72
C LEU A 46 -15.50 11.19 12.91
N GLU A 47 -16.72 11.16 13.45
CA GLU A 47 -17.94 11.51 12.72
C GLU A 47 -18.25 13.01 12.84
N ASP A 48 -18.21 13.55 14.06
CA ASP A 48 -18.60 14.93 14.35
C ASP A 48 -17.43 15.92 14.20
N LYS A 49 -16.23 15.51 14.60
CA LYS A 49 -15.04 16.39 14.56
C LYS A 49 -14.14 16.16 13.36
N ASN A 50 -14.32 15.04 12.65
CA ASN A 50 -13.43 14.62 11.57
C ASN A 50 -11.93 14.59 12.00
N ASP A 51 -11.68 14.32 13.30
CA ASP A 51 -10.34 14.19 13.90
C ASP A 51 -9.95 12.71 13.96
N ILE A 52 -9.21 12.31 12.94
CA ILE A 52 -8.73 10.94 12.72
C ILE A 52 -7.73 10.51 13.82
N PHE A 53 -6.88 11.42 14.29
CA PHE A 53 -5.82 11.04 15.24
C PHE A 53 -6.38 10.81 16.63
N THR A 54 -7.23 11.70 17.11
CA THR A 54 -7.88 11.54 18.42
C THR A 54 -8.82 10.34 18.42
N SER A 55 -9.59 10.15 17.34
CA SER A 55 -10.43 8.96 17.17
C SER A 55 -9.62 7.66 17.25
N LEU A 56 -8.47 7.58 16.55
CA LEU A 56 -7.58 6.42 16.60
C LEU A 56 -7.05 6.16 18.02
N ALA A 57 -6.66 7.22 18.74
CA ALA A 57 -6.17 7.09 20.11
C ALA A 57 -7.26 6.53 21.04
N CYS A 58 -8.48 7.10 20.99
CA CYS A 58 -9.60 6.64 21.80
C CYS A 58 -9.95 5.17 21.51
N ILE A 59 -10.04 4.77 20.24
CA ILE A 59 -10.42 3.39 19.93
C ILE A 59 -9.35 2.38 20.32
N ALA A 60 -8.06 2.74 20.20
CA ALA A 60 -6.96 1.89 20.66
C ALA A 60 -6.96 1.71 22.18
N TYR A 61 -7.32 2.74 22.96
CA TYR A 61 -7.52 2.61 24.40
C TYR A 61 -8.67 1.67 24.74
N SER A 62 -9.81 1.82 24.06
CA SER A 62 -10.97 0.92 24.25
C SER A 62 -10.59 -0.54 24.00
N GLU A 63 -9.95 -0.83 22.86
CA GLU A 63 -9.47 -2.16 22.50
C GLU A 63 -8.46 -2.71 23.52
N GLY A 64 -7.47 -1.90 23.92
CA GLY A 64 -6.44 -2.32 24.87
C GLY A 64 -7.01 -2.71 26.24
N LEU A 65 -8.06 -2.04 26.70
CA LEU A 65 -8.76 -2.43 27.94
C LEU A 65 -9.45 -3.79 27.80
N LEU A 66 -10.07 -4.06 26.65
CA LEU A 66 -10.74 -5.35 26.39
C LEU A 66 -9.73 -6.50 26.26
N ASP A 67 -8.64 -6.27 25.53
CA ASP A 67 -7.55 -7.24 25.42
C ASP A 67 -6.90 -7.53 26.78
N ALA A 68 -6.73 -6.52 27.63
CA ALA A 68 -6.22 -6.71 28.99
C ALA A 68 -7.17 -7.58 29.83
N LEU A 69 -8.48 -7.30 29.82
CA LEU A 69 -9.47 -8.12 30.52
C LEU A 69 -9.46 -9.57 30.01
N LYS A 70 -9.39 -9.76 28.70
CA LYS A 70 -9.31 -11.09 28.08
C LYS A 70 -8.04 -11.83 28.46
N PHE A 71 -6.90 -11.18 28.38
CA PHE A 71 -5.60 -11.77 28.72
C PHE A 71 -5.54 -12.22 30.19
N LEU A 72 -6.17 -11.46 31.08
CA LEU A 72 -6.26 -11.78 32.50
C LEU A 72 -7.37 -12.80 32.81
N GLY A 73 -8.15 -13.24 31.82
CA GLY A 73 -9.20 -14.25 31.98
C GLY A 73 -10.49 -13.74 32.60
N PHE A 74 -10.72 -12.42 32.64
CA PHE A 74 -11.95 -11.83 33.18
C PHE A 74 -13.11 -11.84 32.19
N VAL A 75 -12.82 -11.89 30.89
CA VAL A 75 -13.82 -11.98 29.81
C VAL A 75 -13.32 -12.90 28.70
N GLU A 76 -14.24 -13.46 27.92
CA GLU A 76 -13.92 -14.24 26.72
C GLU A 76 -14.60 -13.64 25.50
N PHE A 77 -13.84 -13.42 24.42
CA PHE A 77 -14.37 -13.03 23.12
C PHE A 77 -13.35 -13.31 22.01
N GLU A 78 -13.84 -13.33 20.76
CA GLU A 78 -12.99 -13.30 19.57
C GLU A 78 -13.16 -11.98 18.83
N TRP A 79 -12.06 -11.43 18.33
CA TRP A 79 -12.10 -10.27 17.45
C TRP A 79 -12.73 -10.66 16.10
N PRO A 80 -13.69 -9.89 15.57
CA PRO A 80 -14.26 -10.14 14.25
C PRO A 80 -13.15 -10.20 13.19
N LYS A 81 -13.03 -11.34 12.49
CA LYS A 81 -12.00 -11.56 11.46
C LYS A 81 -12.13 -10.51 10.36
N GLU A 82 -11.00 -9.97 9.90
CA GLU A 82 -10.98 -9.12 8.70
C GLU A 82 -11.49 -9.89 7.49
N LEU A 83 -12.56 -9.40 6.87
CA LEU A 83 -13.07 -9.93 5.60
C LEU A 83 -12.43 -9.29 4.36
N GLU A 84 -11.44 -8.40 4.50
CA GLU A 84 -10.67 -7.93 3.34
C GLU A 84 -9.17 -8.08 3.58
N LYS A 85 -8.61 -9.17 3.06
CA LYS A 85 -7.17 -9.32 2.86
C LYS A 85 -6.63 -8.05 2.18
N GLU A 86 -5.57 -7.45 2.74
CA GLU A 86 -4.94 -6.28 2.14
C GLU A 86 -4.60 -6.58 0.67
N LYS A 87 -5.17 -5.79 -0.24
CA LYS A 87 -4.99 -5.98 -1.69
C LYS A 87 -3.51 -5.89 -2.05
N ARG A 88 -3.06 -6.77 -2.93
CA ARG A 88 -1.70 -6.78 -3.46
C ARG A 88 -1.65 -5.94 -4.72
N VAL A 89 -0.80 -4.92 -4.72
CA VAL A 89 -0.61 -3.99 -5.82
C VAL A 89 0.75 -4.27 -6.45
N LEU A 90 0.78 -4.47 -7.77
CA LEU A 90 2.00 -4.66 -8.53
C LEU A 90 2.33 -3.42 -9.36
N VAL A 91 3.58 -2.97 -9.28
CA VAL A 91 4.14 -1.97 -10.19
C VAL A 91 5.39 -2.53 -10.84
N GLY A 92 5.48 -2.50 -12.17
CA GLY A 92 6.68 -2.85 -12.91
C GLY A 92 7.37 -1.59 -13.45
N GLY A 93 8.70 -1.57 -13.47
CA GLY A 93 9.42 -0.43 -14.05
C GLY A 93 10.93 -0.63 -14.16
N VAL A 94 11.58 0.24 -14.94
CA VAL A 94 13.05 0.28 -15.01
C VAL A 94 13.62 0.94 -13.76
N PHE A 95 13.04 2.07 -13.33
CA PHE A 95 13.55 2.83 -12.18
C PHE A 95 15.05 3.16 -12.31
N ASP A 96 15.45 3.71 -13.47
CA ASP A 96 16.85 3.95 -13.80
C ASP A 96 17.47 5.04 -12.92
N LEU A 97 17.27 6.31 -13.27
CA LEU A 97 17.61 7.43 -12.40
C LEU A 97 16.41 7.75 -11.51
N LEU A 98 16.57 7.64 -10.19
CA LEU A 98 15.49 7.93 -9.25
C LEU A 98 15.11 9.42 -9.29
N HIS A 99 13.82 9.72 -9.29
CA HIS A 99 13.29 11.08 -9.39
C HIS A 99 11.87 11.17 -8.80
N PRO A 100 11.33 12.38 -8.57
CA PRO A 100 10.01 12.57 -7.96
C PRO A 100 8.87 11.83 -8.68
N GLY A 101 8.95 11.67 -10.01
CA GLY A 101 7.97 10.87 -10.78
C GLY A 101 7.85 9.42 -10.31
N HIS A 102 8.96 8.74 -9.98
CA HIS A 102 8.93 7.38 -9.44
C HIS A 102 8.32 7.35 -8.03
N VAL A 103 8.74 8.27 -7.17
CA VAL A 103 8.22 8.36 -5.79
C VAL A 103 6.71 8.61 -5.79
N TYR A 104 6.23 9.48 -6.67
CA TYR A 104 4.80 9.74 -6.84
C TYR A 104 4.04 8.50 -7.31
N LEU A 105 4.56 7.79 -8.32
CA LEU A 105 3.96 6.55 -8.81
C LEU A 105 3.84 5.49 -7.70
N LEU A 106 4.92 5.26 -6.96
CA LEU A 106 4.97 4.28 -5.88
C LEU A 106 4.05 4.67 -4.72
N LYS A 107 4.00 5.95 -4.36
CA LYS A 107 3.04 6.48 -3.39
C LYS A 107 1.60 6.19 -3.81
N LYS A 108 1.25 6.49 -5.07
CA LYS A 108 -0.08 6.20 -5.62
C LYS A 108 -0.39 4.72 -5.65
N ALA A 109 0.59 3.87 -5.92
CA ALA A 109 0.40 2.42 -5.85
C ALA A 109 0.10 1.95 -4.42
N ARG A 110 0.85 2.43 -3.42
CA ARG A 110 0.66 2.06 -2.01
C ARG A 110 -0.71 2.48 -1.45
N GLU A 111 -1.31 3.55 -1.98
CA GLU A 111 -2.68 3.97 -1.61
C GLU A 111 -3.74 2.87 -1.91
N HIS A 112 -3.43 1.92 -2.79
CA HIS A 112 -4.36 0.86 -3.23
C HIS A 112 -4.19 -0.47 -2.49
N GLY A 113 -3.15 -0.62 -1.67
CA GLY A 113 -2.85 -1.86 -0.92
C GLY A 113 -1.36 -2.07 -0.72
N ARG A 114 -0.95 -3.30 -0.41
CA ARG A 114 0.45 -3.71 -0.22
C ARG A 114 1.18 -3.71 -1.55
N LEU A 115 2.25 -2.94 -1.67
CA LEU A 115 2.98 -2.68 -2.90
C LEU A 115 4.15 -3.65 -3.10
N ILE A 116 4.09 -4.37 -4.22
CA ILE A 116 5.17 -5.20 -4.76
C ILE A 116 5.71 -4.52 -6.02
N VAL A 117 7.01 -4.25 -6.05
CA VAL A 117 7.66 -3.62 -7.20
C VAL A 117 8.54 -4.62 -7.95
N ILE A 118 8.37 -4.67 -9.27
CA ILE A 118 9.18 -5.50 -10.16
C ILE A 118 10.14 -4.61 -10.95
N ILE A 119 11.42 -4.83 -10.73
CA ILE A 119 12.52 -4.11 -11.37
C ILE A 119 12.86 -4.81 -12.67
N ALA A 120 12.80 -4.09 -13.80
CA ALA A 120 13.18 -4.64 -15.10
C ALA A 120 14.66 -5.04 -15.10
N ARG A 121 14.96 -6.22 -15.66
CA ARG A 121 16.32 -6.69 -15.87
C ARG A 121 17.07 -5.84 -16.90
N ASP A 122 18.36 -5.67 -16.75
CA ASP A 122 19.20 -4.86 -17.66
C ASP A 122 19.09 -5.35 -19.12
N GLU A 123 19.14 -6.67 -19.33
CA GLU A 123 18.99 -7.29 -20.66
C GLU A 123 17.59 -7.06 -21.26
N ASN A 124 16.54 -7.07 -20.43
CA ASN A 124 15.18 -6.76 -20.89
C ASN A 124 15.08 -5.31 -21.35
N VAL A 125 15.70 -4.39 -20.63
CA VAL A 125 15.70 -2.98 -21.01
C VAL A 125 16.47 -2.78 -22.32
N LYS A 126 17.64 -3.39 -22.47
CA LYS A 126 18.41 -3.35 -23.72
C LYS A 126 17.62 -3.87 -24.91
N ARG A 127 16.96 -5.02 -24.76
CA ARG A 127 16.14 -5.63 -25.81
C ARG A 127 14.98 -4.74 -26.24
N LEU A 128 14.32 -4.07 -25.29
CA LEU A 128 13.12 -3.25 -25.55
C LEU A 128 13.44 -1.81 -25.97
N LYS A 129 14.52 -1.23 -25.44
CA LYS A 129 14.85 0.20 -25.63
C LYS A 129 16.10 0.44 -26.48
N GLY A 130 16.84 -0.62 -26.82
CA GLY A 130 18.08 -0.54 -27.62
C GLY A 130 19.32 -0.09 -26.85
N HIS A 131 19.22 0.15 -25.53
CA HIS A 131 20.34 0.57 -24.69
C HIS A 131 20.23 0.01 -23.27
N PHE A 132 21.36 -0.13 -22.60
CA PHE A 132 21.38 -0.49 -21.18
C PHE A 132 20.90 0.69 -20.31
N PRO A 133 20.30 0.42 -19.13
CA PRO A 133 20.11 1.44 -18.11
C PRO A 133 21.43 2.09 -17.70
N VAL A 134 21.37 3.31 -17.16
CA VAL A 134 22.55 3.97 -16.58
C VAL A 134 22.97 3.26 -15.29
N ILE A 135 22.01 2.88 -14.46
CA ILE A 135 22.26 2.22 -13.17
C ILE A 135 21.98 0.71 -13.29
N PRO A 136 22.93 -0.17 -12.90
CA PRO A 136 22.73 -1.63 -12.94
C PRO A 136 21.54 -2.11 -12.11
N GLU A 137 20.94 -3.23 -12.52
CA GLU A 137 19.70 -3.75 -11.91
C GLU A 137 19.78 -4.02 -10.40
N SER A 138 20.93 -4.44 -9.89
CA SER A 138 21.14 -4.69 -8.46
C SER A 138 21.06 -3.40 -7.64
N GLN A 139 21.64 -2.31 -8.16
CA GLN A 139 21.60 -1.01 -7.51
C GLN A 139 20.19 -0.39 -7.59
N ARG A 140 19.52 -0.52 -8.76
CA ARG A 140 18.12 -0.09 -8.91
C ARG A 140 17.19 -0.81 -7.94
N LEU A 141 17.39 -2.12 -7.74
CA LEU A 141 16.65 -2.89 -6.74
C LEU A 141 16.85 -2.33 -5.33
N GLU A 142 18.11 -2.12 -4.93
CA GLU A 142 18.42 -1.65 -3.57
C GLU A 142 17.85 -0.25 -3.29
N MET A 143 17.94 0.66 -4.26
CA MET A 143 17.32 1.98 -4.16
C MET A 143 15.80 1.89 -3.99
N ILE A 144 15.14 1.04 -4.77
CA ILE A 144 13.67 0.90 -4.71
C ILE A 144 13.21 0.26 -3.41
N LYS A 145 13.93 -0.75 -2.88
CA LYS A 145 13.65 -1.33 -1.55
C LYS A 145 13.67 -0.29 -0.43
N SER A 146 14.50 0.74 -0.57
CA SER A 146 14.67 1.79 0.43
C SER A 146 13.55 2.85 0.42
N ILE A 147 12.62 2.80 -0.54
CA ILE A 147 11.55 3.79 -0.64
C ILE A 147 10.42 3.42 0.32
N LYS A 148 10.06 4.36 1.22
CA LYS A 148 9.00 4.22 2.25
C LYS A 148 7.69 3.57 1.80
N TYR A 149 7.30 3.76 0.54
CA TYR A 149 6.03 3.27 -0.01
C TYR A 149 6.09 1.83 -0.53
N VAL A 150 7.27 1.22 -0.59
CA VAL A 150 7.49 -0.10 -1.17
C VAL A 150 7.53 -1.13 -0.04
N ASP A 151 6.61 -2.11 -0.06
CA ASP A 151 6.59 -3.18 0.92
C ASP A 151 7.51 -4.35 0.49
N GLU A 152 7.57 -4.64 -0.81
CA GLU A 152 8.46 -5.65 -1.39
C GLU A 152 9.00 -5.21 -2.76
N ALA A 153 10.24 -5.57 -3.08
CA ALA A 153 10.79 -5.36 -4.42
C ALA A 153 11.65 -6.54 -4.89
N TYR A 154 11.50 -6.89 -6.16
CA TYR A 154 12.17 -8.04 -6.78
C TYR A 154 12.66 -7.69 -8.18
N LEU A 155 13.69 -8.39 -8.65
CA LEU A 155 14.03 -8.38 -10.07
C LEU A 155 12.97 -9.15 -10.86
N GLY A 156 12.69 -8.67 -12.07
CA GLY A 156 11.77 -9.31 -13.00
C GLY A 156 12.35 -10.60 -13.60
N GLU A 157 11.52 -11.26 -14.40
CA GLU A 157 11.88 -12.47 -15.12
C GLU A 157 12.72 -12.12 -16.36
N GLU A 158 13.80 -12.87 -16.60
CA GLU A 158 14.65 -12.70 -17.80
C GLU A 158 13.87 -12.89 -19.11
N SER A 159 12.85 -13.75 -19.09
CA SER A 159 11.97 -13.95 -20.25
C SER A 159 10.99 -12.80 -20.49
N PHE A 160 10.91 -11.80 -19.59
CA PHE A 160 9.94 -10.71 -19.63
C PHE A 160 8.47 -11.19 -19.69
N ASP A 161 8.17 -12.30 -19.01
CA ASP A 161 6.83 -12.90 -19.02
C ASP A 161 5.96 -12.31 -17.89
N VAL A 162 5.05 -11.41 -18.27
CA VAL A 162 4.09 -10.77 -17.35
C VAL A 162 3.16 -11.80 -16.70
N GLY A 163 2.79 -12.86 -17.42
CA GLY A 163 1.95 -13.93 -16.90
C GLY A 163 2.62 -14.70 -15.75
N LYS A 164 3.92 -15.00 -15.87
CA LYS A 164 4.68 -15.62 -14.77
C LYS A 164 4.72 -14.73 -13.52
N ILE A 165 4.93 -13.42 -13.71
CA ILE A 165 4.92 -12.45 -12.61
C ILE A 165 3.55 -12.44 -11.92
N ILE A 166 2.46 -12.38 -12.68
CA ILE A 166 1.09 -12.40 -12.13
C ILE A 166 0.83 -13.71 -11.37
N LYS A 167 1.21 -14.86 -11.92
CA LYS A 167 1.03 -16.17 -11.25
C LYS A 167 1.84 -16.28 -9.95
N LYS A 168 3.08 -15.78 -9.96
CA LYS A 168 4.00 -15.82 -8.82
C LYS A 168 3.56 -14.90 -7.70
N TYR A 169 3.25 -13.64 -8.02
CA TYR A 169 2.94 -12.62 -7.03
C TYR A 169 1.45 -12.36 -6.81
N LYS A 170 0.57 -13.06 -7.53
CA LYS A 170 -0.91 -13.04 -7.37
C LYS A 170 -1.45 -11.65 -7.00
N PRO A 171 -1.19 -10.60 -7.81
CA PRO A 171 -1.66 -9.26 -7.51
C PRO A 171 -3.16 -9.14 -7.73
N ASP A 172 -3.83 -8.35 -6.90
CA ASP A 172 -5.22 -7.96 -7.11
C ASP A 172 -5.31 -6.76 -8.06
N ILE A 173 -4.28 -5.91 -8.05
CA ILE A 173 -4.18 -4.69 -8.85
C ILE A 173 -2.81 -4.61 -9.52
N ILE A 174 -2.78 -4.29 -10.80
CA ILE A 174 -1.56 -3.81 -11.49
C ILE A 174 -1.73 -2.32 -11.76
N LEU A 175 -0.78 -1.52 -11.29
CA LEU A 175 -0.79 -0.08 -11.49
C LEU A 175 0.25 0.32 -12.54
N LEU A 176 -0.21 1.03 -13.57
CA LEU A 176 0.58 1.49 -14.70
C LEU A 176 0.86 3.00 -14.58
N GLY A 177 2.11 3.37 -14.88
CA GLY A 177 2.53 4.75 -14.99
C GLY A 177 2.06 5.42 -16.30
N PRO A 178 2.19 6.76 -16.40
CA PRO A 178 1.71 7.52 -17.56
C PRO A 178 2.44 7.17 -18.86
N ASP A 179 3.73 6.82 -18.77
CA ASP A 179 4.62 6.60 -19.94
C ASP A 179 4.80 5.11 -20.32
N GLN A 180 3.88 4.22 -19.93
CA GLN A 180 4.02 2.76 -20.12
C GLN A 180 3.22 2.17 -21.29
N SER A 181 2.94 2.98 -22.33
CA SER A 181 2.10 2.57 -23.48
C SER A 181 2.60 1.32 -24.20
N VAL A 182 3.92 1.11 -24.31
CA VAL A 182 4.53 -0.03 -25.02
C VAL A 182 4.16 -1.38 -24.40
N ILE A 183 4.09 -1.44 -23.06
CA ILE A 183 3.80 -2.69 -22.33
C ILE A 183 2.33 -2.81 -21.94
N GLU A 184 1.55 -1.75 -22.14
CA GLU A 184 0.16 -1.64 -21.68
C GLU A 184 -0.72 -2.74 -22.27
N ASN A 185 -0.57 -3.05 -23.56
CA ASN A 185 -1.36 -4.08 -24.22
C ASN A 185 -1.06 -5.49 -23.69
N ILE A 186 0.21 -5.82 -23.50
CA ILE A 186 0.66 -7.10 -22.93
C ILE A 186 0.11 -7.27 -21.51
N VAL A 187 0.23 -6.22 -20.70
CA VAL A 187 -0.29 -6.23 -19.31
C VAL A 187 -1.80 -6.39 -19.30
N LYS A 188 -2.54 -5.66 -20.15
CA LYS A 188 -4.01 -5.77 -20.25
C LYS A 188 -4.46 -7.18 -20.61
N GLU A 189 -3.82 -7.80 -21.60
CA GLU A 189 -4.14 -9.16 -22.02
C GLU A 189 -3.96 -10.16 -20.87
N HIS A 190 -2.80 -10.13 -20.20
CA HIS A 190 -2.51 -11.06 -19.12
C HIS A 190 -3.34 -10.77 -17.85
N ALA A 191 -3.62 -9.51 -17.54
CA ALA A 191 -4.45 -9.14 -16.40
C ALA A 191 -5.89 -9.64 -16.56
N ALA A 192 -6.47 -9.47 -17.76
CA ALA A 192 -7.82 -9.97 -18.07
C ALA A 192 -7.92 -11.49 -17.91
N LYS A 193 -6.91 -12.24 -18.41
CA LYS A 193 -6.84 -13.71 -18.28
C LYS A 193 -6.78 -14.20 -16.82
N HIS A 194 -6.32 -13.36 -15.89
CA HIS A 194 -6.13 -13.74 -14.48
C HIS A 194 -7.06 -12.97 -13.51
N GLY A 195 -8.03 -12.22 -14.03
CA GLY A 195 -8.98 -11.45 -13.19
C GLY A 195 -8.34 -10.31 -12.41
N VAL A 196 -7.22 -9.75 -12.87
CA VAL A 196 -6.48 -8.69 -12.18
C VAL A 196 -6.95 -7.31 -12.63
N LYS A 197 -7.22 -6.41 -11.69
CA LYS A 197 -7.65 -5.04 -12.00
C LYS A 197 -6.46 -4.19 -12.46
N ILE A 198 -6.65 -3.38 -13.50
CA ILE A 198 -5.64 -2.38 -13.93
C ILE A 198 -6.06 -0.99 -13.50
N ILE A 199 -5.10 -0.22 -12.97
CA ILE A 199 -5.26 1.21 -12.66
C ILE A 199 -4.16 1.97 -13.37
N LYS A 200 -4.51 3.05 -14.08
CA LYS A 200 -3.53 3.91 -14.77
C LYS A 200 -3.44 5.26 -14.06
N VAL A 201 -2.21 5.68 -13.77
CA VAL A 201 -1.94 7.01 -13.21
C VAL A 201 -1.71 7.98 -14.36
N ASN A 202 -2.64 8.92 -14.53
CA ASN A 202 -2.66 9.83 -15.69
C ASN A 202 -1.86 11.13 -15.49
N ARG A 203 -1.46 11.46 -14.25
CA ARG A 203 -0.70 12.68 -13.95
C ARG A 203 0.71 12.36 -13.50
N LYS A 204 1.67 13.19 -13.90
CA LYS A 204 3.05 13.15 -13.39
C LYS A 204 3.12 13.97 -12.10
N ALA A 205 4.29 13.99 -11.48
CA ALA A 205 4.56 14.86 -10.35
C ALA A 205 4.77 16.30 -10.87
N ASP A 206 3.68 16.96 -11.27
CA ASP A 206 3.68 18.21 -12.05
C ASP A 206 4.40 19.39 -11.35
N ASN A 207 4.63 19.28 -10.04
CA ASN A 207 5.33 20.29 -9.25
C ASN A 207 6.87 20.24 -9.42
N PHE A 208 7.41 19.30 -10.20
CA PHE A 208 8.86 19.13 -10.34
C PHE A 208 9.29 19.21 -11.81
N PRO A 209 10.41 19.91 -12.10
CA PRO A 209 10.86 20.11 -13.47
C PRO A 209 11.50 18.86 -14.11
N LEU A 210 11.93 17.88 -13.32
CA LEU A 210 12.57 16.65 -13.78
C LEU A 210 11.78 15.45 -13.25
N THR A 211 10.99 14.81 -14.12
CA THR A 211 10.09 13.71 -13.73
C THR A 211 10.31 12.43 -14.51
N SER A 212 11.34 12.40 -15.38
CA SER A 212 11.78 11.21 -16.10
C SER A 212 13.30 11.11 -16.18
N SER A 213 13.84 9.89 -16.21
CA SER A 213 15.29 9.68 -16.38
C SER A 213 15.81 10.29 -17.68
N SER A 214 15.03 10.24 -18.77
CA SER A 214 15.40 10.84 -20.06
C SER A 214 15.53 12.36 -20.01
N GLU A 215 14.75 13.06 -19.19
CA GLU A 215 14.92 14.52 -18.98
C GLU A 215 16.19 14.83 -18.21
N ILE A 216 16.48 14.03 -17.17
CA ILE A 216 17.70 14.18 -16.37
C ILE A 216 18.94 13.99 -17.25
N ILE A 217 18.98 12.92 -18.05
CA ILE A 217 20.08 12.64 -18.98
C ILE A 217 20.22 13.78 -19.99
N ARG A 218 19.12 14.24 -20.61
CA ARG A 218 19.15 15.38 -21.55
C ARG A 218 19.68 16.65 -20.91
N LYS A 219 19.37 16.91 -19.63
CA LYS A 219 19.90 18.07 -18.90
C LYS A 219 21.40 17.93 -18.64
N ILE A 220 21.85 16.76 -18.19
CA ILE A 220 23.29 16.47 -17.98
C ILE A 220 24.06 16.68 -19.28
N LEU A 221 23.58 16.11 -20.40
CA LEU A 221 24.22 16.26 -21.71
C LEU A 221 24.29 17.71 -22.20
N LYS A 222 23.41 18.61 -21.74
CA LYS A 222 23.48 20.04 -22.07
C LYS A 222 24.48 20.81 -21.21
N LEU A 223 24.77 20.33 -20.00
CA LEU A 223 25.68 20.99 -19.06
C LEU A 223 27.14 20.66 -19.32
N PHE A 224 27.41 19.47 -19.85
CA PHE A 224 28.77 18.95 -20.08
C PHE A 224 29.08 18.76 -21.58
N LYS A 225 28.43 19.56 -22.43
CA LYS A 225 28.72 19.67 -23.86
C LYS A 225 29.47 20.95 -24.16
#